data_AF-M1IQB7-F1
#
_entry.id   AF-M1IQB7-F1
#
_cell.length_a   1.000
_cell.length_b   1.000
_cell.length_c   1.000
_cell.angle_alpha   90.00
_cell.angle_beta   90.00
_cell.angle_gamma   90.00
#
_symmetry.space_group_name_H-M   'P 1'
#
loop_
_entity.id
_entity.type
_entity.pdbx_description
1 polymer ?
#
loop_
_entity_poly.entity_id
_entity_poly.type
_entity_poly.pdbx_seq_one_letter_code
_entity_poly.pdbx_strand_id
1 'polypeptide(L)'
;MSEVKLFSTAIKLIIERKTSPEKAFDIAVKSLNHKVNRRKLFNKFLRVLWNYYYATFLYPERDIEDIINVSLNSDFPFKPPKWAEERLQSIMGDLNVKTRQQWIRVNTLKADVEDVRRKLERKGVVLQRDSFEFLFRVIKAKSRISDLEEFKNGEIVIQDKASVYSVVFLDPKPNEKILEIGCAPGMKTSLIQQITNNKSLVIGIDISSKRIKIQQDLMNKLGVENVELVVSDGSNVPITKADKVLIDAPCTNSGTFVADPSIFLRITKKDLMRLSRLQRSILRSIRKFKVPTVFSTCSLFPEEGEKIAEKYEAFLTPISIDTTNYGYKRSKVWKRVVRFYPNIHGTEGFFIAKFNFSKNITLDDQN
;
A
#
# COMPACT_ATOMS: atom_id res chain seq x y z
N MET A 1 16.42 29.49 -11.24
CA MET A 1 17.02 28.63 -10.20
C MET A 1 17.06 27.20 -10.75
N SER A 2 18.17 26.48 -10.60
CA SER A 2 18.35 25.18 -11.27
C SER A 2 17.46 24.08 -10.67
N GLU A 3 17.01 23.13 -11.50
CA GLU A 3 16.30 21.94 -11.05
C GLU A 3 17.10 21.13 -10.01
N VAL A 4 18.43 21.15 -10.14
CA VAL A 4 19.39 20.49 -9.24
C VAL A 4 19.21 20.98 -7.80
N LYS A 5 19.16 22.30 -7.58
CA LYS A 5 19.01 22.90 -6.24
C LYS A 5 17.65 22.56 -5.62
N LEU A 6 16.61 22.50 -6.44
CA LEU A 6 15.27 22.09 -6.02
C LEU A 6 15.25 20.63 -5.59
N PHE A 7 15.78 19.73 -6.41
CA PHE A 7 15.84 18.30 -6.09
C PHE A 7 16.75 18.01 -4.90
N SER A 8 17.86 18.74 -4.75
CA SER A 8 18.77 18.65 -3.59
C SER A 8 18.03 18.99 -2.30
N THR A 9 17.30 20.11 -2.29
CA THR A 9 16.47 20.53 -1.15
C THR A 9 15.41 19.47 -0.82
N ALA A 10 14.71 18.94 -1.83
CA ALA A 10 13.69 17.92 -1.63
C ALA A 10 14.29 16.60 -1.10
N ILE A 11 15.43 16.13 -1.62
CA ILE A 11 16.08 14.90 -1.14
C ILE A 11 16.57 15.06 0.30
N LYS A 12 17.15 16.20 0.68
CA LYS A 12 17.53 16.49 2.07
C LYS A 12 16.33 16.39 3.01
N LEU A 13 15.18 16.97 2.63
CA LEU A 13 13.93 16.86 3.41
C LEU A 13 13.42 15.41 3.53
N ILE A 14 13.60 14.59 2.50
CA ILE A 14 13.26 13.17 2.54
C ILE A 14 14.16 12.45 3.55
N ILE A 15 15.48 12.65 3.49
CA ILE A 15 16.45 11.97 4.34
C ILE A 15 16.33 12.42 5.80
N GLU A 16 16.35 13.73 6.05
CA GLU A 16 16.40 14.30 7.40
C GLU A 16 15.06 14.21 8.13
N ARG A 17 13.96 14.45 7.42
CA ARG A 17 12.61 14.57 8.01
C ARG A 17 11.69 13.41 7.69
N LYS A 18 12.18 12.38 6.99
CA LYS A 18 11.38 11.23 6.51
C LYS A 18 10.10 11.67 5.79
N THR A 19 10.17 12.77 5.03
CA THR A 19 9.01 13.35 4.34
C THR A 19 8.70 12.58 3.05
N SER A 20 7.43 12.43 2.69
CA SER A 20 7.04 11.81 1.40
C SER A 20 7.63 12.61 0.22
N PRO A 21 7.90 11.98 -0.94
CA PRO A 21 8.55 12.67 -2.05
C PRO A 21 7.72 13.85 -2.54
N GLU A 22 6.40 13.70 -2.58
CA GLU A 22 5.49 14.76 -3.02
C GLU A 22 5.52 15.97 -2.07
N LYS A 23 5.44 15.73 -0.75
CA LYS A 23 5.46 16.83 0.22
C LYS A 23 6.83 17.52 0.26
N ALA A 24 7.92 16.76 0.16
CA ALA A 24 9.27 17.32 0.11
C ALA A 24 9.49 18.17 -1.15
N PHE A 25 9.02 17.68 -2.29
CA PHE A 25 9.04 18.41 -3.55
C PHE A 25 8.20 19.69 -3.48
N ASP A 26 7.00 19.64 -2.91
CA ASP A 26 6.13 20.82 -2.76
C ASP A 26 6.73 21.89 -1.83
N ILE A 27 7.35 21.47 -0.73
CA ILE A 27 8.08 22.39 0.16
C ILE A 27 9.22 23.06 -0.61
N ALA A 28 10.01 22.29 -1.37
CA ALA A 28 11.13 22.81 -2.14
C ALA A 28 10.67 23.77 -3.27
N VAL A 29 9.59 23.45 -4.00
CA VAL A 29 9.03 24.33 -5.04
C VAL A 29 8.60 25.67 -4.43
N LYS A 30 7.91 25.63 -3.28
CA LYS A 30 7.44 26.83 -2.58
C LYS A 30 8.59 27.67 -2.05
N SER A 31 9.57 27.08 -1.37
CA SER A 31 10.72 27.81 -0.82
C SER A 31 11.57 28.48 -1.88
N LEU A 32 11.53 27.95 -3.11
CA LEU A 32 12.35 28.41 -4.23
C LEU A 32 11.57 29.28 -5.22
N ASN A 33 10.30 29.62 -4.94
CA ASN A 33 9.40 30.42 -5.77
C ASN A 33 9.40 30.02 -7.27
N HIS A 34 9.45 28.71 -7.54
CA HIS A 34 9.64 28.21 -8.89
C HIS A 34 8.30 28.07 -9.63
N LYS A 35 8.06 28.91 -10.65
CA LYS A 35 6.92 28.73 -11.57
C LYS A 35 7.26 27.69 -12.63
N VAL A 36 6.61 26.53 -12.59
CA VAL A 36 6.92 25.39 -13.48
C VAL A 36 5.72 24.50 -13.71
N ASN A 37 5.77 23.73 -14.80
CA ASN A 37 4.92 22.56 -14.96
C ASN A 37 5.28 21.53 -13.87
N ARG A 38 4.60 21.62 -12.72
CA ARG A 38 4.80 20.77 -11.53
C ARG A 38 4.84 19.29 -11.88
N ARG A 39 3.98 18.84 -12.80
CA ARG A 39 3.89 17.42 -13.20
C ARG A 39 5.16 16.94 -13.89
N LYS A 40 5.59 17.66 -14.94
CA LYS A 40 6.78 17.28 -15.70
C LYS A 40 7.99 17.25 -14.77
N LEU A 41 8.10 18.25 -13.90
CA LEU A 41 9.20 18.37 -12.96
C LEU A 41 9.17 17.30 -11.86
N PHE A 42 8.00 16.98 -11.30
CA PHE A 42 7.87 15.90 -10.30
C PHE A 42 8.15 14.51 -10.89
N ASN A 43 7.74 14.24 -12.13
CA ASN A 43 8.11 12.99 -12.80
C ASN A 43 9.63 12.90 -13.03
N LYS A 44 10.28 14.03 -13.36
CA LYS A 44 11.74 14.11 -13.44
C LYS A 44 12.37 13.86 -12.07
N PHE A 45 11.79 14.41 -11.00
CA PHE A 45 12.24 14.16 -9.62
C PHE A 45 12.15 12.68 -9.23
N LEU A 46 11.07 11.98 -9.57
CA LEU A 46 10.94 10.54 -9.31
C LEU A 46 12.02 9.73 -10.06
N ARG A 47 12.37 10.12 -11.30
CA ARG A 47 13.50 9.52 -12.03
C ARG A 47 14.85 9.78 -11.35
N VAL A 48 15.05 10.98 -10.80
CA VAL A 48 16.25 11.27 -10.00
C VAL A 48 16.31 10.35 -8.79
N LEU A 49 15.22 10.23 -8.03
CA LEU A 49 15.14 9.35 -6.86
C LEU A 49 15.41 7.89 -7.19
N TRP A 50 14.95 7.41 -8.35
CA TRP A 50 15.22 6.08 -8.86
C TRP A 50 16.71 5.82 -9.08
N ASN A 51 17.39 6.79 -9.71
CA ASN A 51 18.81 6.71 -10.03
C ASN A 51 19.74 7.05 -8.84
N TYR A 52 19.21 7.75 -7.83
CA TYR A 52 20.00 8.41 -6.79
C TYR A 52 20.94 7.45 -6.05
N TYR A 53 20.42 6.34 -5.54
CA TYR A 53 21.23 5.39 -4.76
C TYR A 53 22.32 4.72 -5.59
N TYR A 54 22.01 4.36 -6.83
CA TYR A 54 23.00 3.78 -7.73
C TYR A 54 24.12 4.78 -8.04
N ALA A 55 23.75 6.05 -8.27
CA ALA A 55 24.69 7.14 -8.47
C ALA A 55 25.59 7.35 -7.24
N THR A 56 25.02 7.40 -6.03
CA THR A 56 25.79 7.51 -4.77
C THR A 56 26.75 6.33 -4.58
N PHE A 57 26.35 5.12 -4.99
CA PHE A 57 27.22 3.95 -4.91
C PHE A 57 28.41 4.04 -5.88
N LEU A 58 28.20 4.51 -7.11
CA LEU A 58 29.27 4.68 -8.09
C LEU A 58 30.21 5.84 -7.77
N TYR A 59 29.68 6.90 -7.15
CA TYR A 59 30.40 8.15 -6.91
C TYR A 59 30.30 8.57 -5.43
N PRO A 60 30.85 7.78 -4.49
CA PRO A 60 30.64 8.00 -3.05
C PRO A 60 31.21 9.32 -2.53
N GLU A 61 32.25 9.85 -3.18
CA GLU A 61 32.93 11.11 -2.80
C GLU A 61 32.23 12.37 -3.35
N ARG A 62 31.20 12.22 -4.20
CA ARG A 62 30.51 13.38 -4.79
C ARG A 62 29.44 13.92 -3.88
N ASP A 63 29.27 15.24 -3.93
CA ASP A 63 28.19 15.89 -3.21
C ASP A 63 26.81 15.58 -3.80
N ILE A 64 25.75 15.96 -3.07
CA ILE A 64 24.37 15.67 -3.48
C ILE A 64 23.98 16.31 -4.81
N GLU A 65 24.51 17.49 -5.15
CA GLU A 65 24.16 18.19 -6.38
C GLU A 65 24.79 17.50 -7.59
N ASP A 66 26.03 17.06 -7.45
CA ASP A 66 26.71 16.22 -8.44
C ASP A 66 26.01 14.88 -8.65
N ILE A 67 25.60 14.21 -7.56
CA ILE A 67 24.82 12.96 -7.64
C ILE A 67 23.51 13.18 -8.39
N ILE A 68 22.83 14.30 -8.15
CA ILE A 68 21.59 14.66 -8.87
C ILE A 68 21.87 14.91 -10.35
N ASN A 69 22.96 15.63 -10.69
CA ASN A 69 23.35 15.87 -12.07
C ASN A 69 23.61 14.57 -12.83
N VAL A 70 24.33 13.62 -12.23
CA VAL A 70 24.51 12.29 -12.80
C VAL A 70 23.16 11.58 -12.95
N SER A 71 22.32 11.62 -11.90
CA SER A 71 21.01 10.96 -11.89
C SER A 71 20.03 11.52 -12.92
N LEU A 72 20.12 12.79 -13.29
CA LEU A 72 19.28 13.42 -14.31
C LEU A 72 19.58 12.92 -15.72
N ASN A 73 20.83 12.54 -15.97
CA ASN A 73 21.36 12.22 -17.29
C ASN A 73 21.64 10.72 -17.49
N SER A 74 21.24 9.89 -16.52
CA SER A 74 21.49 8.44 -16.53
C SER A 74 20.17 7.65 -16.54
N ASP A 75 20.22 6.41 -17.01
CA ASP A 75 19.16 5.41 -16.83
C ASP A 75 19.74 4.23 -16.04
N PHE A 76 19.94 4.44 -14.74
CA PHE A 76 20.54 3.42 -13.89
C PHE A 76 19.50 2.37 -13.48
N PRO A 77 19.95 1.13 -13.22
CA PRO A 77 19.10 0.15 -12.56
C PRO A 77 18.72 0.64 -11.16
N PHE A 78 17.55 0.23 -10.70
CA PHE A 78 17.13 0.50 -9.33
C PHE A 78 18.05 -0.25 -8.37
N LYS A 79 18.60 0.49 -7.40
CA LYS A 79 19.43 -0.09 -6.35
C LYS A 79 19.07 0.53 -5.02
N PRO A 80 18.49 -0.21 -4.06
CA PRO A 80 18.33 0.28 -2.70
C PRO A 80 19.65 0.14 -1.91
N PRO A 81 19.75 0.62 -0.65
CA PRO A 81 20.91 0.35 0.20
C PRO A 81 21.22 -1.15 0.29
N LYS A 82 22.50 -1.49 0.45
CA LYS A 82 23.00 -2.88 0.50
C LYS A 82 22.18 -3.80 1.44
N TRP A 83 21.83 -3.30 2.64
CA TRP A 83 21.04 -4.06 3.60
C TRP A 83 19.64 -4.46 3.11
N ALA A 84 19.04 -3.67 2.21
CA ALA A 84 17.75 -3.93 1.60
C ALA A 84 17.90 -4.71 0.29
N GLU A 85 18.90 -4.38 -0.52
CA GLU A 85 19.19 -5.03 -1.81
C GLU A 85 19.36 -6.54 -1.66
N GLU A 86 20.27 -6.98 -0.80
CA GLU A 86 20.57 -8.40 -0.55
C GLU A 86 19.32 -9.19 -0.16
N ARG A 87 18.42 -8.53 0.58
CA ARG A 87 17.19 -9.14 1.09
C ARG A 87 16.11 -9.19 0.02
N LEU A 88 15.87 -8.09 -0.68
CA LEU A 88 14.84 -7.99 -1.70
C LEU A 88 15.18 -8.86 -2.93
N GLN A 89 16.46 -8.94 -3.32
CA GLN A 89 16.91 -9.85 -4.38
C GLN A 89 16.60 -11.31 -4.03
N SER A 90 16.79 -11.71 -2.76
CA SER A 90 16.45 -13.07 -2.32
C SER A 90 14.94 -13.39 -2.36
N ILE A 91 14.09 -12.36 -2.42
CA ILE A 91 12.62 -12.48 -2.35
C ILE A 91 12.01 -12.36 -3.75
N MET A 92 12.40 -11.36 -4.52
CA MET A 92 11.82 -11.02 -5.82
C MET A 92 12.68 -11.44 -7.00
N GLY A 93 13.97 -11.74 -6.79
CA GLY A 93 14.94 -11.83 -7.86
C GLY A 93 15.27 -10.44 -8.40
N ASP A 94 14.82 -10.15 -9.62
CA ASP A 94 15.07 -8.85 -10.26
C ASP A 94 14.25 -7.71 -9.63
N LEU A 95 14.95 -6.63 -9.29
CA LEU A 95 14.39 -5.42 -8.69
C LEU A 95 14.10 -4.32 -9.73
N ASN A 96 14.53 -4.49 -10.99
CA ASN A 96 14.40 -3.48 -12.04
C ASN A 96 12.99 -3.40 -12.65
N VAL A 97 11.99 -3.13 -11.81
CA VAL A 97 10.60 -2.96 -12.24
C VAL A 97 10.38 -1.53 -12.73
N LYS A 98 10.67 -1.27 -14.01
CA LYS A 98 10.65 0.09 -14.58
C LYS A 98 9.26 0.72 -14.76
N THR A 99 8.17 -0.05 -14.68
CA THR A 99 6.83 0.50 -14.97
C THR A 99 5.79 0.05 -13.95
N ARG A 100 5.27 1.02 -13.19
CA ARG A 100 4.08 0.83 -12.36
C ARG A 100 2.88 0.54 -13.24
N GLN A 101 2.17 -0.53 -12.94
CA GLN A 101 0.85 -0.77 -13.50
C GLN A 101 -0.19 -0.07 -12.63
N GLN A 102 -1.17 0.56 -13.28
CA GLN A 102 -2.25 1.23 -12.58
C GLN A 102 -3.50 0.36 -12.59
N TRP A 103 -4.14 0.25 -11.43
CA TRP A 103 -5.37 -0.50 -11.23
C TRP A 103 -6.50 0.42 -10.82
N ILE A 104 -7.70 0.11 -11.28
CA ILE A 104 -8.93 0.78 -10.88
C ILE A 104 -10.01 -0.25 -10.54
N ARG A 105 -10.86 0.12 -9.59
CA ARG A 105 -12.10 -0.56 -9.26
C ARG A 105 -13.27 0.31 -9.67
N VAL A 106 -14.30 -0.27 -10.30
CA VAL A 106 -15.60 0.37 -10.46
C VAL A 106 -16.37 0.28 -9.13
N ASN A 107 -16.91 1.41 -8.69
CA ASN A 107 -17.72 1.51 -7.48
C ASN A 107 -19.18 1.12 -7.79
N THR A 108 -19.52 -0.14 -7.52
CA THR A 108 -20.86 -0.67 -7.79
C THR A 108 -21.97 -0.09 -6.89
N LEU A 109 -21.63 0.71 -5.88
CA LEU A 109 -22.62 1.50 -5.13
C LEU A 109 -23.17 2.68 -5.94
N LYS A 110 -22.44 3.14 -6.97
CA LYS A 110 -22.78 4.37 -7.71
C LYS A 110 -23.04 4.15 -9.19
N ALA A 111 -22.49 3.08 -9.78
CA ALA A 111 -22.59 2.87 -11.21
C ALA A 111 -22.47 1.39 -11.59
N ASP A 112 -23.05 1.04 -12.73
CA ASP A 112 -22.85 -0.24 -13.38
C ASP A 112 -21.43 -0.37 -13.95
N VAL A 113 -20.87 -1.58 -13.87
CA VAL A 113 -19.50 -1.90 -14.28
C VAL A 113 -19.30 -1.69 -15.77
N GLU A 114 -20.25 -2.16 -16.57
CA GLU A 114 -20.14 -2.19 -18.02
C GLU A 114 -20.38 -0.80 -18.62
N ASP A 115 -21.28 -0.03 -18.03
CA ASP A 115 -21.48 1.39 -18.35
C ASP A 115 -20.22 2.21 -18.12
N VAL A 116 -19.59 2.08 -16.95
CA VAL A 116 -18.36 2.80 -16.63
C VAL A 116 -17.23 2.38 -17.56
N ARG A 117 -17.07 1.08 -17.84
CA ARG A 117 -16.08 0.57 -18.79
C ARG A 117 -16.24 1.24 -20.17
N ARG A 118 -17.46 1.26 -20.71
CA ARG A 118 -17.77 1.89 -22.01
C ARG A 118 -17.48 3.40 -22.01
N LYS A 119 -17.83 4.12 -20.94
CA LYS A 119 -17.51 5.56 -20.80
C LYS A 119 -16.01 5.81 -20.85
N LEU A 120 -15.23 5.02 -20.10
CA LEU A 120 -13.77 5.14 -20.04
C LEU A 120 -13.10 4.82 -21.40
N GLU A 121 -13.58 3.79 -22.10
CA GLU A 121 -13.08 3.43 -23.43
C GLU A 121 -13.34 4.50 -24.49
N ARG A 122 -14.54 5.13 -24.48
CA ARG A 122 -14.84 6.29 -25.33
C ARG A 122 -13.91 7.47 -25.07
N LYS A 123 -13.44 7.63 -23.82
CA LYS A 123 -12.43 8.62 -23.42
C LYS A 123 -10.99 8.17 -23.74
N GLY A 124 -10.81 7.05 -24.42
CA GLY A 124 -9.52 6.52 -24.85
C GLY A 124 -8.71 5.84 -23.75
N VAL A 125 -9.37 5.36 -22.69
CA VAL A 125 -8.75 4.51 -21.67
C VAL A 125 -8.88 3.05 -22.12
N VAL A 126 -7.75 2.36 -22.25
CA VAL A 126 -7.70 0.92 -22.55
C VAL A 126 -7.66 0.16 -21.24
N LEU A 127 -8.70 -0.63 -20.98
CA LEU A 127 -8.87 -1.41 -19.77
C LEU A 127 -8.74 -2.91 -20.07
N GLN A 128 -8.15 -3.64 -19.13
CA GLN A 128 -8.15 -5.09 -19.11
C GLN A 128 -8.84 -5.54 -17.81
N ARG A 129 -9.96 -6.26 -17.94
CA ARG A 129 -10.65 -6.88 -16.81
C ARG A 129 -9.76 -7.96 -16.18
N ASP A 130 -9.87 -8.12 -14.86
CA ASP A 130 -9.06 -9.07 -14.09
C ASP A 130 -9.98 -9.97 -13.23
N SER A 131 -9.49 -10.52 -12.12
CA SER A 131 -10.12 -11.56 -11.30
C SER A 131 -11.51 -11.23 -10.77
N PHE A 132 -11.93 -9.95 -10.80
CA PHE A 132 -13.24 -9.50 -10.34
C PHE A 132 -13.86 -8.61 -11.42
N GLU A 133 -15.17 -8.72 -11.61
CA GLU A 133 -15.89 -7.97 -12.66
C GLU A 133 -15.65 -6.46 -12.56
N PHE A 134 -15.61 -5.93 -11.34
CA PHE A 134 -15.37 -4.51 -11.06
C PHE A 134 -13.90 -4.09 -11.12
N LEU A 135 -12.93 -5.01 -11.27
CA LEU A 135 -11.51 -4.71 -11.19
C LEU A 135 -10.86 -4.70 -12.58
N PHE A 136 -10.18 -3.60 -12.90
CA PHE A 136 -9.52 -3.40 -14.18
C PHE A 136 -8.09 -2.92 -14.02
N ARG A 137 -7.20 -3.49 -14.83
CA ARG A 137 -5.87 -2.93 -15.12
C ARG A 137 -6.01 -1.86 -16.19
N VAL A 138 -5.39 -0.71 -15.96
CA VAL A 138 -5.29 0.37 -16.95
C VAL A 138 -4.06 0.12 -17.82
N ILE A 139 -4.29 -0.31 -19.06
CA ILE A 139 -3.22 -0.59 -20.03
C ILE A 139 -2.70 0.71 -20.64
N LYS A 140 -3.61 1.63 -20.94
CA LYS A 140 -3.28 2.93 -21.52
C LYS A 140 -4.35 3.96 -21.17
N ALA A 141 -3.94 5.20 -20.91
CA ALA A 141 -4.86 6.32 -20.75
C ALA A 141 -4.24 7.59 -21.36
N LYS A 142 -5.05 8.37 -22.08
CA LYS A 142 -4.61 9.67 -22.64
C LYS A 142 -4.49 10.76 -21.58
N SER A 143 -5.34 10.71 -20.56
CA SER A 143 -5.37 11.62 -19.41
C SER A 143 -5.12 10.85 -18.10
N ARG A 144 -4.93 11.56 -16.99
CA ARG A 144 -4.84 10.89 -15.69
C ARG A 144 -6.23 10.38 -15.33
N ILE A 145 -6.29 9.18 -14.78
CA ILE A 145 -7.54 8.63 -14.24
C ILE A 145 -8.16 9.57 -13.19
N SER A 146 -7.32 10.22 -12.36
CA SER A 146 -7.77 11.18 -11.35
C SER A 146 -8.47 12.42 -11.92
N ASP A 147 -8.21 12.75 -13.19
CA ASP A 147 -8.76 13.95 -13.84
C ASP A 147 -10.11 13.66 -14.51
N LEU A 148 -10.45 12.37 -14.69
CA LEU A 148 -11.69 11.90 -15.28
C LEU A 148 -12.90 12.17 -14.39
N GLU A 149 -14.04 12.45 -15.01
CA GLU A 149 -15.32 12.66 -14.33
C GLU A 149 -15.74 11.44 -13.53
N GLU A 150 -15.53 10.24 -14.06
CA GLU A 150 -15.85 8.97 -13.40
C GLU A 150 -15.12 8.87 -12.04
N PHE A 151 -13.85 9.31 -11.98
CA PHE A 151 -13.11 9.36 -10.72
C PHE A 151 -13.62 10.47 -9.80
N LYS A 152 -13.90 11.66 -10.34
CA LYS A 152 -14.39 12.81 -9.56
C LYS A 152 -15.78 12.56 -8.96
N ASN A 153 -16.64 11.87 -9.71
CA ASN A 153 -17.98 11.47 -9.30
C ASN A 153 -17.97 10.24 -8.38
N GLY A 154 -16.82 9.60 -8.18
CA GLY A 154 -16.71 8.41 -7.33
C GLY A 154 -17.26 7.13 -7.95
N GLU A 155 -17.48 7.11 -9.27
CA GLU A 155 -17.85 5.91 -10.06
C GLU A 155 -16.65 4.94 -10.17
N ILE A 156 -15.42 5.46 -10.12
CA ILE A 156 -14.20 4.64 -10.05
C ILE A 156 -13.28 5.05 -8.92
N VAL A 157 -12.49 4.07 -8.48
CA VAL A 157 -11.56 4.16 -7.38
C VAL A 157 -10.21 3.62 -7.84
N ILE A 158 -9.13 4.41 -7.70
CA ILE A 158 -7.77 3.94 -8.00
C ILE A 158 -7.31 3.09 -6.81
N GLN A 159 -7.22 1.77 -6.99
CA GLN A 159 -6.84 0.84 -5.93
C GLN A 159 -6.06 -0.33 -6.52
N ASP A 160 -4.90 -0.62 -5.94
CA ASP A 160 -4.07 -1.75 -6.36
C ASP A 160 -4.77 -3.10 -6.15
N LYS A 161 -4.60 -4.03 -7.11
CA LYS A 161 -5.19 -5.39 -7.06
C LYS A 161 -4.85 -6.12 -5.77
N ALA A 162 -3.63 -6.02 -5.26
CA ALA A 162 -3.23 -6.72 -4.04
C ALA A 162 -4.01 -6.23 -2.80
N SER A 163 -4.30 -4.93 -2.74
CA SER A 163 -5.14 -4.34 -1.69
C SER A 163 -6.59 -4.83 -1.76
N VAL A 164 -7.13 -5.07 -2.96
CA VAL A 164 -8.47 -5.66 -3.16
C VAL A 164 -8.54 -7.06 -2.55
N TYR A 165 -7.52 -7.90 -2.79
CA TYR A 165 -7.50 -9.27 -2.28
C TYR A 165 -7.56 -9.37 -0.74
N SER A 166 -7.02 -8.40 0.00
CA SER A 166 -7.15 -8.43 1.47
C SER A 166 -8.60 -8.34 1.94
N VAL A 167 -9.46 -7.61 1.22
CA VAL A 167 -10.89 -7.53 1.54
C VAL A 167 -11.62 -8.78 1.03
N VAL A 168 -11.23 -9.29 -0.14
CA VAL A 168 -11.82 -10.53 -0.68
C VAL A 168 -11.55 -11.72 0.26
N PHE A 169 -10.34 -11.84 0.81
CA PHE A 169 -10.03 -12.89 1.79
C PHE A 169 -10.72 -12.68 3.15
N LEU A 170 -11.06 -11.44 3.50
CA LEU A 170 -11.89 -11.15 4.67
C LEU A 170 -13.31 -11.72 4.47
N ASP A 171 -13.78 -11.71 3.22
CA ASP A 171 -15.11 -12.18 2.80
C ASP A 171 -16.25 -11.51 3.59
N PRO A 172 -16.34 -10.16 3.59
CA PRO A 172 -17.33 -9.45 4.39
C PRO A 172 -18.75 -9.73 3.92
N LYS A 173 -19.70 -9.88 4.85
CA LYS A 173 -21.11 -10.13 4.56
C LYS A 173 -22.00 -8.99 5.07
N PRO A 174 -23.18 -8.77 4.45
CA PRO A 174 -24.22 -7.90 4.99
C PRO A 174 -24.51 -8.19 6.48
N ASN A 175 -24.80 -7.14 7.24
CA ASN A 175 -25.13 -7.17 8.67
C ASN A 175 -24.02 -7.64 9.62
N GLU A 176 -22.82 -7.91 9.13
CA GLU A 176 -21.65 -8.14 9.99
C GLU A 176 -21.09 -6.81 10.54
N LYS A 177 -20.61 -6.85 11.78
CA LYS A 177 -19.77 -5.81 12.37
C LYS A 177 -18.31 -6.10 12.08
N ILE A 178 -17.67 -5.25 11.27
CA ILE A 178 -16.30 -5.42 10.84
C ILE A 178 -15.43 -4.36 11.51
N LEU A 179 -14.40 -4.79 12.23
CA LEU A 179 -13.38 -3.89 12.77
C LEU A 179 -12.24 -3.76 11.76
N GLU A 180 -11.88 -2.54 11.38
CA GLU A 180 -10.75 -2.28 10.48
C GLU A 180 -9.67 -1.47 11.21
N ILE A 181 -8.46 -2.01 11.31
CA ILE A 181 -7.30 -1.35 11.92
C ILE A 181 -6.38 -0.79 10.83
N GLY A 182 -6.01 0.49 10.96
CA GLY A 182 -5.26 1.20 9.93
C GLY A 182 -6.14 1.59 8.74
N CYS A 183 -7.41 1.90 9.00
CA CYS A 183 -8.44 2.04 7.96
C CYS A 183 -8.20 3.20 6.99
N ALA A 184 -7.56 4.29 7.45
CA ALA A 184 -7.41 5.48 6.63
C ALA A 184 -6.39 5.24 5.50
N PRO A 185 -6.61 5.73 4.26
CA PRO A 185 -7.63 6.70 3.87
C PRO A 185 -8.99 6.09 3.43
N GLY A 186 -9.27 4.80 3.69
CA GLY A 186 -10.60 4.21 3.47
C GLY A 186 -10.78 3.39 2.19
N MET A 187 -9.71 3.04 1.50
CA MET A 187 -9.79 2.28 0.24
C MET A 187 -10.35 0.87 0.45
N LYS A 188 -9.97 0.22 1.56
CA LYS A 188 -10.46 -1.11 1.93
C LYS A 188 -11.84 -0.99 2.60
N THR A 189 -12.07 -0.01 3.47
CA THR A 189 -13.40 0.36 4.01
C THR A 189 -14.46 0.50 2.90
N SER A 190 -14.18 1.31 1.87
CA SER A 190 -15.13 1.51 0.77
C SER A 190 -15.37 0.25 -0.05
N LEU A 191 -14.39 -0.66 -0.15
CA LEU A 191 -14.57 -1.95 -0.81
C LEU A 191 -15.39 -2.92 0.05
N ILE A 192 -15.21 -2.92 1.37
CA ILE A 192 -16.07 -3.68 2.29
C ILE A 192 -17.53 -3.27 2.07
N GLN A 193 -17.81 -1.96 2.12
CA GLN A 193 -19.16 -1.44 1.95
C GLN A 193 -19.70 -1.66 0.53
N GLN A 194 -18.84 -1.62 -0.49
CA GLN A 194 -19.25 -2.01 -1.85
C GLN A 194 -19.71 -3.48 -1.91
N ILE A 195 -18.97 -4.41 -1.31
CA ILE A 195 -19.29 -5.85 -1.33
C ILE A 195 -20.58 -6.13 -0.54
N THR A 196 -20.78 -5.44 0.58
CA THR A 196 -21.95 -5.64 1.43
C THR A 196 -23.15 -4.77 1.05
N ASN A 197 -23.02 -3.97 -0.02
CA ASN A 197 -24.01 -2.98 -0.45
C ASN A 197 -24.44 -2.05 0.70
N ASN A 198 -23.46 -1.48 1.40
CA ASN A 198 -23.59 -0.66 2.61
C ASN A 198 -24.28 -1.36 3.80
N LYS A 199 -24.51 -2.68 3.79
CA LYS A 199 -25.26 -3.37 4.86
C LYS A 199 -24.42 -3.87 6.03
N SER A 200 -23.09 -3.87 5.94
CA SER A 200 -22.23 -4.11 7.11
C SER A 200 -22.02 -2.82 7.91
N LEU A 201 -21.74 -2.98 9.20
CA LEU A 201 -21.23 -1.91 10.04
C LEU A 201 -19.70 -2.01 10.09
N VAL A 202 -18.99 -1.03 9.54
CA VAL A 202 -17.53 -0.97 9.66
C VAL A 202 -17.13 0.01 10.75
N ILE A 203 -16.35 -0.45 11.72
CA ILE A 203 -15.71 0.42 12.70
C ILE A 203 -14.23 0.55 12.33
N GLY A 204 -13.83 1.70 11.81
CA GLY A 204 -12.48 2.00 11.35
C GLY A 204 -11.65 2.72 12.40
N ILE A 205 -10.50 2.15 12.74
CA ILE A 205 -9.50 2.73 13.67
C ILE A 205 -8.28 3.23 12.90
N ASP A 206 -7.92 4.49 13.08
CA ASP A 206 -6.62 5.02 12.66
C ASP A 206 -6.10 6.03 13.68
N ILE A 207 -4.79 6.06 13.92
CA ILE A 207 -4.18 6.96 14.90
C ILE A 207 -4.18 8.43 14.43
N SER A 208 -4.33 8.67 13.13
CA SER A 208 -4.23 10.00 12.54
C SER A 208 -5.61 10.62 12.30
N SER A 209 -5.99 11.57 13.16
CA SER A 209 -7.20 12.39 12.97
C SER A 209 -7.26 13.06 11.60
N LYS A 210 -6.11 13.53 11.09
CA LYS A 210 -6.00 14.11 9.74
C LYS A 210 -6.36 13.10 8.65
N ARG A 211 -5.90 11.84 8.74
CA ARG A 211 -6.22 10.81 7.73
C ARG A 211 -7.66 10.33 7.86
N ILE A 212 -8.20 10.27 9.08
CA ILE A 212 -9.63 10.02 9.32
C ILE A 212 -10.51 11.07 8.62
N LYS A 213 -10.15 12.37 8.68
CA LYS A 213 -10.88 13.40 7.94
C LYS A 213 -10.87 13.15 6.42
N ILE A 214 -9.70 12.81 5.87
CA ILE A 214 -9.57 12.45 4.43
C ILE A 214 -10.45 11.24 4.09
N GLN A 215 -10.50 10.24 4.97
CA GLN A 215 -11.36 9.08 4.80
C GLN A 215 -12.84 9.46 4.83
N GLN A 216 -13.27 10.30 5.75
CA GLN A 216 -14.66 10.77 5.82
C GLN A 216 -15.09 11.44 4.51
N ASP A 217 -14.26 12.36 4.00
CA ASP A 217 -14.52 13.03 2.72
C ASP A 217 -14.59 12.02 1.56
N LEU A 218 -13.73 11.00 1.58
CA LEU A 218 -13.76 9.92 0.60
C LEU A 218 -15.02 9.05 0.72
N MET A 219 -15.47 8.69 1.93
CA MET A 219 -16.68 7.89 2.12
C MET A 219 -17.91 8.63 1.56
N ASN A 220 -18.03 9.93 1.86
CA ASN A 220 -19.09 10.77 1.32
C ASN A 220 -19.05 10.82 -0.21
N LYS A 221 -17.88 11.03 -0.81
CA LYS A 221 -17.70 11.03 -2.27
C LYS A 221 -18.13 9.70 -2.91
N LEU A 222 -17.79 8.59 -2.26
CA LEU A 222 -18.03 7.24 -2.76
C LEU A 222 -19.44 6.70 -2.45
N GLY A 223 -20.30 7.46 -1.75
CA GLY A 223 -21.63 6.99 -1.34
C GLY A 223 -21.56 5.84 -0.33
N VAL A 224 -20.51 5.83 0.49
CA VAL A 224 -20.29 4.82 1.50
C VAL A 224 -20.98 5.24 2.80
N GLU A 225 -21.81 4.36 3.33
CA GLU A 225 -22.59 4.55 4.55
C GLU A 225 -22.21 3.50 5.61
N ASN A 226 -22.79 3.55 6.81
CA ASN A 226 -22.58 2.58 7.90
C ASN A 226 -21.10 2.35 8.27
N VAL A 227 -20.36 3.46 8.39
CA VAL A 227 -18.97 3.48 8.86
C VAL A 227 -18.84 4.38 10.08
N GLU A 228 -18.29 3.83 11.17
CA GLU A 228 -17.88 4.59 12.36
C GLU A 228 -16.37 4.76 12.35
N LEU A 229 -15.88 6.00 12.38
CA LEU A 229 -14.45 6.31 12.36
C LEU A 229 -13.98 6.77 13.75
N VAL A 230 -12.98 6.07 14.30
CA VAL A 230 -12.47 6.33 15.64
C VAL A 230 -10.97 6.61 15.59
N VAL A 231 -10.57 7.72 16.18
CA VAL A 231 -9.14 8.05 16.35
C VAL A 231 -8.61 7.32 17.58
N SER A 232 -7.84 6.25 17.37
CA SER A 232 -7.25 5.47 18.45
C SER A 232 -6.02 4.69 18.01
N ASP A 233 -5.26 4.17 18.99
CA ASP A 233 -4.15 3.26 18.75
C ASP A 233 -4.68 1.85 18.46
N GLY A 234 -4.36 1.31 17.28
CA GLY A 234 -4.76 -0.04 16.87
C GLY A 234 -4.19 -1.18 17.74
N SER A 235 -3.20 -0.89 18.59
CA SER A 235 -2.70 -1.83 19.60
C SER A 235 -3.52 -1.80 20.90
N ASN A 236 -4.37 -0.80 21.09
CA ASN A 236 -5.29 -0.68 22.22
C ASN A 236 -6.67 -0.19 21.75
N VAL A 237 -7.44 -1.11 21.15
CA VAL A 237 -8.73 -0.79 20.54
C VAL A 237 -9.80 -0.62 21.63
N PRO A 238 -10.60 0.47 21.62
CA PRO A 238 -11.63 0.74 22.64
C PRO A 238 -12.93 -0.06 22.43
N ILE A 239 -12.87 -1.17 21.70
CA ILE A 239 -14.01 -1.97 21.26
C ILE A 239 -13.76 -3.42 21.65
N THR A 240 -14.83 -4.16 21.97
CA THR A 240 -14.72 -5.54 22.48
C THR A 240 -15.41 -6.59 21.61
N LYS A 241 -16.21 -6.18 20.62
CA LYS A 241 -17.00 -7.09 19.78
C LYS A 241 -16.92 -6.70 18.30
N ALA A 242 -16.64 -7.68 17.46
CA ALA A 242 -16.71 -7.63 16.00
C ALA A 242 -16.94 -9.06 15.49
N ASP A 243 -17.53 -9.23 14.32
CA ASP A 243 -17.69 -10.53 13.66
C ASP A 243 -16.45 -10.91 12.85
N LYS A 244 -15.73 -9.90 12.32
CA LYS A 244 -14.48 -10.05 11.59
C LYS A 244 -13.55 -8.86 11.84
N VAL A 245 -12.25 -9.07 11.68
CA VAL A 245 -11.25 -8.00 11.75
C VAL A 245 -10.39 -7.95 10.49
N LEU A 246 -10.20 -6.76 9.93
CA LEU A 246 -9.21 -6.46 8.90
C LEU A 246 -8.11 -5.60 9.50
N ILE A 247 -6.86 -6.02 9.36
CA ILE A 247 -5.68 -5.26 9.79
C ILE A 247 -4.89 -4.87 8.55
N ASP A 248 -4.90 -3.59 8.22
CA ASP A 248 -3.97 -2.96 7.28
C ASP A 248 -2.83 -2.35 8.09
N ALA A 249 -1.83 -3.17 8.41
CA ALA A 249 -0.91 -2.83 9.49
C ALA A 249 0.08 -1.73 9.05
N PRO A 250 0.45 -0.80 9.95
CA PRO A 250 1.51 0.16 9.67
C PRO A 250 2.80 -0.61 9.37
N CYS A 251 3.39 -0.37 8.20
CA CYS A 251 4.54 -1.12 7.73
C CYS A 251 5.57 -0.23 7.03
N THR A 252 6.65 -0.83 6.53
CA THR A 252 7.68 -0.10 5.79
C THR A 252 7.19 0.45 4.45
N ASN A 253 6.04 0.02 3.92
CA ASN A 253 5.63 0.29 2.54
C ASN A 253 6.68 -0.15 1.50
N SER A 254 7.62 -1.04 1.85
CA SER A 254 8.70 -1.45 0.94
C SER A 254 8.22 -2.03 -0.38
N GLY A 255 6.98 -2.54 -0.44
CA GLY A 255 6.34 -3.02 -1.66
C GLY A 255 5.88 -1.93 -2.63
N THR A 256 5.83 -0.67 -2.21
CA THR A 256 5.39 0.44 -3.06
C THR A 256 6.55 1.19 -3.74
N PHE A 257 7.77 0.63 -3.69
CA PHE A 257 8.98 1.27 -4.20
C PHE A 257 8.94 1.67 -5.68
N VAL A 258 8.15 0.96 -6.49
CA VAL A 258 7.95 1.31 -7.92
C VAL A 258 7.19 2.63 -8.06
N ALA A 259 6.26 2.91 -7.15
CA ALA A 259 5.51 4.17 -7.09
C ALA A 259 6.28 5.26 -6.35
N ASP A 260 7.00 4.88 -5.30
CA ASP A 260 7.80 5.77 -4.47
C ASP A 260 9.21 5.19 -4.23
N PRO A 261 10.17 5.48 -5.12
CA PRO A 261 11.55 4.98 -4.98
C PRO A 261 12.27 5.54 -3.74
N SER A 262 11.76 6.63 -3.16
CA SER A 262 12.39 7.27 -1.99
C SER A 262 12.13 6.54 -0.66
N ILE A 263 11.36 5.46 -0.66
CA ILE A 263 11.09 4.64 0.52
C ILE A 263 12.39 4.22 1.21
N PHE A 264 13.39 3.77 0.46
CA PHE A 264 14.64 3.31 1.05
C PHE A 264 15.52 4.44 1.58
N LEU A 265 15.28 5.70 1.19
CA LEU A 265 15.90 6.89 1.79
C LEU A 265 15.35 7.19 3.19
N ARG A 266 14.13 6.74 3.49
CA ARG A 266 13.45 7.04 4.76
C ARG A 266 13.51 5.90 5.77
N ILE A 267 13.79 4.69 5.31
CA ILE A 267 13.62 3.47 6.09
C ILE A 267 14.96 2.87 6.42
N THR A 268 15.10 2.51 7.68
CA THR A 268 16.27 1.82 8.21
C THR A 268 15.90 0.42 8.67
N LYS A 269 16.91 -0.43 8.87
CA LYS A 269 16.73 -1.73 9.54
C LYS A 269 16.08 -1.58 10.94
N LYS A 270 16.38 -0.51 11.67
CA LYS A 270 15.78 -0.21 12.97
C LYS A 270 14.29 0.10 12.85
N ASP A 271 13.88 0.85 11.83
CA ASP A 271 12.47 1.14 11.55
C ASP A 271 11.69 -0.13 11.22
N LEU A 272 12.24 -1.00 10.36
CA LEU A 272 11.64 -2.30 10.05
C LEU A 272 11.37 -3.12 11.32
N MET A 273 12.36 -3.26 12.20
CA MET A 273 12.19 -4.02 13.44
C MET A 273 11.19 -3.36 14.40
N ARG A 274 11.15 -2.03 14.47
CA ARG A 274 10.18 -1.29 15.29
C ARG A 274 8.75 -1.52 14.77
N LEU A 275 8.52 -1.43 13.46
CA LEU A 275 7.23 -1.66 12.84
C LEU A 275 6.76 -3.11 13.00
N SER A 276 7.66 -4.08 12.81
CA SER A 276 7.36 -5.50 13.08
C SER A 276 6.91 -5.74 14.54
N ARG A 277 7.54 -5.10 15.53
CA ARG A 277 7.08 -5.17 16.93
C ARG A 277 5.69 -4.55 17.13
N LEU A 278 5.42 -3.39 16.51
CA LEU A 278 4.11 -2.75 16.57
C LEU A 278 3.03 -3.63 15.95
N GLN A 279 3.28 -4.22 14.79
CA GLN A 279 2.38 -5.16 14.11
C GLN A 279 2.03 -6.36 15.00
N ARG A 280 3.03 -6.93 15.71
CA ARG A 280 2.78 -7.99 16.71
C ARG A 280 1.91 -7.50 17.87
N SER A 281 2.09 -6.25 18.32
CA SER A 281 1.26 -5.66 19.37
C SER A 281 -0.21 -5.54 18.94
N ILE A 282 -0.43 -5.01 17.73
CA ILE A 282 -1.77 -4.91 17.12
C ILE A 282 -2.41 -6.30 17.02
N LEU A 283 -1.71 -7.28 16.44
CA LEU A 283 -2.26 -8.62 16.27
C LEU A 283 -2.57 -9.32 17.61
N ARG A 284 -1.72 -9.11 18.64
CA ARG A 284 -1.98 -9.59 20.00
C ARG A 284 -3.24 -8.97 20.59
N SER A 285 -3.47 -7.68 20.38
CA SER A 285 -4.68 -6.98 20.81
C SER A 285 -5.93 -7.56 20.15
N ILE A 286 -5.87 -7.77 18.83
CA ILE A 286 -6.98 -8.31 18.03
C ILE A 286 -7.28 -9.79 18.33
N ARG A 287 -6.30 -10.60 18.70
CA ARG A 287 -6.52 -12.02 19.06
C ARG A 287 -7.60 -12.19 20.16
N LYS A 288 -7.74 -11.21 21.06
CA LYS A 288 -8.74 -11.23 22.14
C LYS A 288 -10.19 -11.26 21.64
N PHE A 289 -10.44 -10.80 20.42
CA PHE A 289 -11.77 -10.82 19.80
C PHE A 289 -12.23 -12.23 19.40
N LYS A 290 -11.30 -13.18 19.24
CA LYS A 290 -11.59 -14.58 18.88
C LYS A 290 -12.45 -14.73 17.61
N VAL A 291 -12.17 -13.91 16.59
CA VAL A 291 -12.90 -13.92 15.31
C VAL A 291 -11.97 -14.08 14.11
N PRO A 292 -12.50 -14.43 12.92
CA PRO A 292 -11.73 -14.41 11.69
C PRO A 292 -11.05 -13.06 11.48
N THR A 293 -9.75 -13.08 11.21
CA THR A 293 -8.93 -11.88 11.08
C THR A 293 -8.08 -11.99 9.82
N VAL A 294 -8.10 -10.96 8.97
CA VAL A 294 -7.14 -10.81 7.87
C VAL A 294 -6.10 -9.78 8.25
N PHE A 295 -4.83 -10.16 8.18
CA PHE A 295 -3.68 -9.28 8.35
C PHE A 295 -3.05 -9.02 6.99
N SER A 296 -2.72 -7.76 6.72
CA SER A 296 -2.05 -7.36 5.50
C SER A 296 -1.03 -6.25 5.71
N THR A 297 -0.02 -6.22 4.84
CA THR A 297 0.97 -5.15 4.74
C THR A 297 1.36 -4.93 3.28
N CYS A 298 1.69 -3.69 2.90
CA CYS A 298 2.38 -3.40 1.63
C CYS A 298 3.91 -3.49 1.78
N SER A 299 4.39 -4.56 2.42
CA SER A 299 5.82 -4.81 2.68
C SER A 299 6.31 -6.07 1.96
N LEU A 300 7.52 -5.97 1.42
CA LEU A 300 8.26 -7.10 0.86
C LEU A 300 9.05 -7.86 1.92
N PHE A 301 9.29 -7.27 3.09
CA PHE A 301 10.13 -7.91 4.12
C PHE A 301 9.36 -9.00 4.88
N PRO A 302 9.94 -10.21 5.04
CA PRO A 302 9.30 -11.29 5.80
C PRO A 302 9.04 -10.95 7.27
N GLU A 303 9.80 -10.04 7.89
CA GLU A 303 9.58 -9.56 9.27
C GLU A 303 8.22 -8.88 9.47
N GLU A 304 7.63 -8.35 8.39
CA GLU A 304 6.32 -7.69 8.39
C GLU A 304 5.25 -8.52 7.69
N GLY A 305 5.55 -9.78 7.40
CA GLY A 305 4.65 -10.74 6.76
C GLY A 305 4.74 -12.11 7.40
N GLU A 306 5.49 -13.03 6.79
CA GLU A 306 5.59 -14.41 7.22
C GLU A 306 6.03 -14.57 8.68
N LYS A 307 7.00 -13.79 9.16
CA LYS A 307 7.47 -13.87 10.55
C LYS A 307 6.46 -13.37 11.56
N ILE A 308 5.47 -12.57 11.14
CA ILE A 308 4.30 -12.25 11.95
C ILE A 308 3.36 -13.45 11.97
N ALA A 309 3.10 -14.05 10.81
CA ALA A 309 2.19 -15.18 10.66
C ALA A 309 2.68 -16.48 11.33
N GLU A 310 3.99 -16.77 11.28
CA GLU A 310 4.61 -17.93 11.94
C GLU A 310 4.34 -17.97 13.44
N LYS A 311 4.31 -16.81 14.11
CA LYS A 311 3.99 -16.73 15.55
C LYS A 311 2.58 -17.24 15.89
N TYR A 312 1.67 -17.20 14.92
CA TYR A 312 0.27 -17.62 15.07
C TYR A 312 -0.09 -18.74 14.10
N GLU A 313 0.88 -19.58 13.71
CA GLU A 313 0.69 -20.59 12.65
C GLU A 313 -0.43 -21.60 12.93
N ALA A 314 -0.69 -21.89 14.21
CA ALA A 314 -1.76 -22.78 14.65
C ALA A 314 -3.17 -22.20 14.32
N PHE A 315 -3.27 -20.88 14.23
CA PHE A 315 -4.51 -20.17 13.90
C PHE A 315 -4.66 -19.88 12.41
N LEU A 316 -3.60 -20.06 11.60
CA LEU A 316 -3.65 -19.73 10.17
C LEU A 316 -4.71 -20.57 9.45
N THR A 317 -5.58 -19.88 8.73
CA THR A 317 -6.46 -20.46 7.72
C THR A 317 -5.74 -20.32 6.37
N PRO A 318 -5.32 -21.43 5.73
CA PRO A 318 -4.65 -21.35 4.44
C PRO A 318 -5.48 -20.56 3.43
N ILE A 319 -4.82 -19.62 2.75
CA ILE A 319 -5.38 -18.85 1.62
C ILE A 319 -4.47 -19.01 0.41
N SER A 320 -5.06 -19.01 -0.78
CA SER A 320 -4.34 -19.16 -2.05
C SER A 320 -5.08 -18.43 -3.17
N ILE A 321 -4.33 -18.01 -4.19
CA ILE A 321 -4.86 -17.51 -5.46
C ILE A 321 -4.38 -18.48 -6.54
N ASP A 322 -3.07 -18.52 -6.75
CA ASP A 322 -2.35 -19.48 -7.56
C ASP A 322 -0.95 -19.72 -6.97
N THR A 323 -0.14 -20.54 -7.65
CA THR A 323 1.21 -20.94 -7.20
C THR A 323 2.26 -19.84 -7.31
N THR A 324 1.99 -18.77 -8.06
CA THR A 324 2.88 -17.60 -8.20
C THR A 324 2.74 -16.61 -7.05
N ASN A 325 1.62 -16.69 -6.32
CA ASN A 325 1.31 -15.86 -5.15
C ASN A 325 1.78 -16.45 -3.82
N TYR A 326 2.54 -17.54 -3.80
CA TYR A 326 3.02 -18.08 -2.53
C TYR A 326 3.95 -17.11 -1.78
N GLY A 327 3.94 -17.23 -0.46
CA GLY A 327 4.80 -16.46 0.42
C GLY A 327 6.29 -16.76 0.24
N TYR A 328 7.10 -16.10 1.05
CA TYR A 328 8.55 -16.26 1.07
C TYR A 328 8.94 -17.71 1.40
N LYS A 329 9.51 -18.43 0.43
CA LYS A 329 9.76 -19.89 0.49
C LYS A 329 10.58 -20.38 1.67
N ARG A 330 11.38 -19.51 2.33
CA ARG A 330 12.15 -19.88 3.53
C ARG A 330 11.33 -19.80 4.83
N SER A 331 10.06 -19.37 4.76
CA SER A 331 9.13 -19.43 5.87
C SER A 331 8.45 -20.79 5.97
N LYS A 332 8.09 -21.23 7.17
CA LYS A 332 7.29 -22.46 7.37
C LYS A 332 5.85 -22.33 6.85
N VAL A 333 5.32 -21.11 6.79
CA VAL A 333 3.91 -20.85 6.44
C VAL A 333 3.72 -20.42 4.98
N TRP A 334 4.77 -20.47 4.16
CA TRP A 334 4.81 -19.88 2.82
C TRP A 334 3.69 -20.34 1.87
N LYS A 335 3.21 -21.58 1.99
CA LYS A 335 2.08 -22.11 1.20
C LYS A 335 0.69 -21.73 1.73
N ARG A 336 0.62 -21.15 2.93
CA ARG A 336 -0.64 -20.86 3.66
C ARG A 336 -0.99 -19.36 3.65
N VAL A 337 -0.14 -18.54 3.04
CA VAL A 337 -0.22 -17.08 2.96
C VAL A 337 -0.06 -16.64 1.52
N VAL A 338 -0.48 -15.41 1.23
CA VAL A 338 -0.43 -14.84 -0.12
C VAL A 338 0.54 -13.66 -0.15
N ARG A 339 1.39 -13.63 -1.18
CA ARG A 339 2.21 -12.48 -1.54
C ARG A 339 1.93 -12.00 -2.96
N PHE A 340 2.06 -10.69 -3.12
CA PHE A 340 2.13 -10.02 -4.40
C PHE A 340 3.51 -9.40 -4.57
N TYR A 341 3.96 -9.34 -5.82
CA TYR A 341 5.28 -8.86 -6.21
C TYR A 341 5.15 -8.00 -7.46
N PRO A 342 5.74 -6.79 -7.49
CA PRO A 342 5.62 -5.91 -8.64
C PRO A 342 6.08 -6.49 -9.97
N ASN A 343 7.18 -7.24 -9.98
CA ASN A 343 7.76 -7.84 -11.18
C ASN A 343 6.93 -9.01 -11.75
N ILE A 344 6.22 -9.75 -10.90
CA ILE A 344 5.46 -10.94 -11.30
C ILE A 344 4.00 -10.59 -11.60
N HIS A 345 3.38 -9.82 -10.71
CA HIS A 345 1.93 -9.63 -10.70
C HIS A 345 1.49 -8.28 -11.27
N GLY A 346 2.44 -7.37 -11.53
CA GLY A 346 2.13 -6.01 -11.95
C GLY A 346 1.31 -5.26 -10.89
N THR A 347 1.57 -5.48 -9.60
CA THR A 347 0.90 -4.84 -8.47
C THR A 347 1.92 -4.14 -7.58
N GLU A 348 1.49 -3.57 -6.46
CA GLU A 348 2.39 -3.30 -5.35
C GLU A 348 2.84 -4.61 -4.68
N GLY A 349 3.99 -4.56 -4.01
CA GLY A 349 4.44 -5.64 -3.13
C GLY A 349 3.55 -5.72 -1.91
N PHE A 350 2.97 -6.89 -1.64
CA PHE A 350 1.94 -7.03 -0.62
C PHE A 350 2.00 -8.41 0.04
N PHE A 351 1.56 -8.47 1.29
CA PHE A 351 1.44 -9.71 2.06
C PHE A 351 0.03 -9.79 2.66
N ILE A 352 -0.55 -11.00 2.66
CA ILE A 352 -1.85 -11.28 3.26
C ILE A 352 -1.78 -12.61 4.02
N ALA A 353 -2.29 -12.62 5.24
CA ALA A 353 -2.53 -13.82 6.04
C ALA A 353 -3.94 -13.79 6.63
N LYS A 354 -4.61 -14.95 6.66
CA LYS A 354 -5.90 -15.13 7.31
C LYS A 354 -5.74 -15.99 8.55
N PHE A 355 -6.25 -15.51 9.69
CA PHE A 355 -6.27 -16.22 10.95
C PHE A 355 -7.71 -16.54 11.34
N ASN A 356 -7.91 -17.68 11.98
CA ASN A 356 -9.13 -17.99 12.68
C ASN A 356 -8.83 -18.07 14.19
N PHE A 357 -8.95 -16.92 14.88
CA PHE A 357 -8.71 -16.82 16.32
C PHE A 357 -9.87 -17.37 17.18
N SER A 358 -10.97 -17.83 16.59
CA SER A 358 -12.04 -18.50 17.35
C SER A 358 -11.64 -19.91 17.82
N LYS A 359 -10.58 -20.48 17.25
CA LYS A 359 -10.04 -21.78 17.66
C LYS A 359 -9.52 -21.71 19.10
N ASN A 360 -9.91 -22.66 19.94
CA ASN A 360 -9.38 -22.81 21.30
C ASN A 360 -7.99 -23.46 21.25
N ILE A 361 -6.95 -22.63 21.13
CA ILE A 361 -5.55 -23.06 21.13
C ILE A 361 -4.78 -22.24 22.16
N THR A 362 -4.11 -22.92 23.09
CA THR A 362 -3.17 -22.30 24.03
C THR A 362 -1.86 -22.02 23.29
N LEU A 363 -1.40 -20.76 23.31
CA LEU A 363 -0.04 -20.44 22.90
C LEU A 363 0.79 -20.31 24.17
N ASP A 364 1.97 -20.91 24.21
CA ASP A 364 2.97 -20.53 25.19
C ASP A 364 3.43 -19.12 24.85
N ASP A 365 2.96 -18.13 25.60
CA ASP A 365 3.26 -16.71 25.39
C ASP A 365 4.73 -16.33 25.75
N GLN A 366 5.64 -17.31 25.86
CA GLN A 366 7.03 -17.12 26.32
C GLN A 366 8.05 -16.63 25.27
N ASN A 367 7.67 -16.16 24.08
CA ASN A 367 8.62 -15.57 23.12
C ASN A 367 8.09 -14.35 22.35
#